data_AF-A0A7I7YNQ4-F1
#
_entry.id   AF-A0A7I7YNQ4-F1
#
_cell.length_a   1.000
_cell.length_b   1.000
_cell.length_c   1.000
_cell.angle_alpha   90.00
_cell.angle_beta   90.00
_cell.angle_gamma   90.00
#
_symmetry.space_group_name_H-M   'P 1'
#
loop_
_entity.id
_entity.type
_entity.pdbx_description
1 polymer ?
#
loop_
_entity_poly.entity_id
_entity_poly.type
_entity_poly.pdbx_seq_one_letter_code
_entity_poly.pdbx_strand_id
1 'polypeptide(L)'
;MSTEHELNEELGRYGYKLDTSARQDGTYRVTRLDGYAGYAVTFDDVHGVRTFVQRLAESDNLWCIHLDHGNVDVDRATGEVTPRDGGPLFNLHDLHPDEWSGASEEAPRALSSAALMTAHQICIKSKSRPPYGGLWFKRV
;
A
#
# COMPACT_ATOMS: atom_id res chain seq x y z
N MET A 1 17.89 -6.00 -21.31
CA MET A 1 16.56 -5.69 -20.73
C MET A 1 16.35 -4.18 -20.80
N SER A 2 15.11 -3.71 -20.93
CA SER A 2 14.82 -2.26 -20.84
C SER A 2 14.70 -1.84 -19.38
N THR A 3 15.08 -0.59 -19.06
CA THR A 3 14.96 -0.02 -17.72
C THR A 3 13.53 -0.10 -17.16
N GLU A 4 12.52 0.00 -18.02
CA GLU A 4 11.11 -0.13 -17.65
C GLU A 4 10.75 -1.54 -17.20
N HIS A 5 11.32 -2.56 -17.83
CA HIS A 5 11.08 -3.96 -17.47
C HIS A 5 11.65 -4.26 -16.09
N GLU A 6 12.90 -3.84 -15.83
CA GLU A 6 13.54 -3.98 -14.51
C GLU A 6 12.76 -3.27 -13.41
N LEU A 7 12.33 -2.03 -13.67
CA LEU A 7 11.50 -1.28 -12.72
C LEU A 7 10.16 -1.96 -12.46
N ASN A 8 9.51 -2.52 -13.48
CA ASN A 8 8.25 -3.24 -13.31
C ASN A 8 8.42 -4.53 -12.52
N GLU A 9 9.51 -5.27 -12.73
CA GLU A 9 9.82 -6.47 -11.93
C GLU A 9 10.05 -6.11 -10.46
N GLU A 10 10.81 -5.05 -10.18
CA GLU A 10 11.06 -4.58 -8.81
C GLU A 10 9.80 -4.07 -8.14
N LEU A 11 9.04 -3.20 -8.81
CA LEU A 11 7.76 -2.68 -8.32
C LEU A 11 6.74 -3.81 -8.09
N GLY A 12 6.72 -4.81 -8.96
CA GLY A 12 5.83 -5.97 -8.86
C GLY A 12 5.99 -6.75 -7.55
N ARG A 13 7.22 -6.84 -7.02
CA ARG A 13 7.49 -7.47 -5.71
C ARG A 13 6.79 -6.76 -4.56
N TYR A 14 6.54 -5.47 -4.71
CA TYR A 14 5.89 -4.63 -3.70
C TYR A 14 4.41 -4.38 -4.00
N GLY A 15 3.83 -5.05 -5.01
CA GLY A 15 2.44 -4.87 -5.40
C GLY A 15 2.19 -3.59 -6.20
N TYR A 16 3.18 -3.10 -6.94
CA TYR A 16 3.05 -1.95 -7.83
C TYR A 16 3.33 -2.32 -9.28
N LYS A 17 2.86 -1.47 -10.19
CA LYS A 17 3.14 -1.55 -11.62
C LYS A 17 3.43 -0.17 -12.17
N LEU A 18 4.46 -0.09 -12.99
CA LEU A 18 4.72 1.03 -13.86
C LEU A 18 3.75 1.00 -15.05
N ASP A 19 2.97 2.05 -15.20
CA ASP A 19 2.10 2.32 -16.34
C ASP A 19 2.95 2.94 -17.46
N THR A 20 3.32 2.10 -18.43
CA THR A 20 4.11 2.48 -19.60
C THR A 20 3.25 3.01 -20.76
N SER A 21 1.92 2.87 -20.67
CA SER A 21 0.97 3.42 -21.66
C SER A 21 0.78 4.94 -21.53
N ALA A 22 1.12 5.51 -20.38
CA ALA A 22 0.94 6.93 -20.05
C ALA A 22 2.16 7.81 -20.38
N ARG A 23 3.09 7.37 -21.23
CA ARG A 23 4.32 8.12 -21.56
C ARG A 23 4.09 9.32 -22.50
N GLN A 24 2.95 10.00 -22.37
CA GLN A 24 2.63 11.19 -23.18
C GLN A 24 3.49 12.41 -22.80
N ASP A 25 3.99 12.48 -21.56
CA ASP A 25 4.67 13.69 -21.05
C ASP A 25 6.07 13.46 -20.43
N GLY A 26 6.69 12.30 -20.66
CA GLY A 26 8.02 11.99 -20.12
C GLY A 26 8.05 11.60 -18.63
N THR A 27 6.89 11.52 -17.98
CA THR A 27 6.74 11.12 -16.58
C THR A 27 6.45 9.61 -16.44
N TYR A 28 6.86 9.04 -15.31
CA TYR A 28 6.65 7.65 -14.90
C TYR A 28 5.48 7.56 -13.94
N ARG A 29 4.42 6.85 -14.32
CA ARG A 29 3.26 6.62 -13.45
C ARG A 29 3.34 5.24 -12.81
N VAL A 30 3.34 5.18 -11.48
CA VAL A 30 3.36 3.93 -10.71
C VAL A 30 2.01 3.75 -10.02
N THR A 31 1.36 2.62 -10.26
CA THR A 31 0.02 2.30 -9.74
C THR A 31 0.09 1.07 -8.83
N ARG A 32 -0.69 1.07 -7.75
CA ARG A 32 -0.78 -0.08 -6.84
C ARG A 32 -1.73 -1.15 -7.41
N LEU A 33 -1.35 -2.42 -7.32
CA LEU A 33 -2.04 -3.56 -7.94
C LEU A 33 -3.22 -4.13 -7.12
N ASP A 34 -3.24 -3.87 -5.82
CA ASP A 34 -4.19 -4.40 -4.83
C ASP A 34 -5.24 -3.36 -4.38
N GLY A 35 -5.41 -2.24 -5.09
CA GLY A 35 -6.39 -1.20 -4.74
C GLY A 35 -7.46 -1.02 -5.81
N TYR A 36 -8.74 -0.99 -5.42
CA TYR A 36 -9.79 -0.50 -6.30
C TYR A 36 -9.67 1.03 -6.42
N ALA A 37 -9.47 1.48 -7.65
CA ALA A 37 -9.42 2.87 -8.10
C ALA A 37 -8.26 3.74 -7.57
N GLY A 38 -7.18 3.79 -8.38
CA GLY A 38 -6.68 5.09 -8.80
C GLY A 38 -5.55 5.72 -8.00
N TYR A 39 -4.98 5.04 -6.99
CA TYR A 39 -3.75 5.56 -6.38
C TYR A 39 -2.57 5.32 -7.33
N ALA A 40 -2.21 6.38 -8.05
CA ALA A 40 -1.05 6.45 -8.90
C ALA A 40 -0.14 7.58 -8.44
N VAL A 41 1.15 7.28 -8.30
CA VAL A 41 2.19 8.28 -8.09
C VAL A 41 2.84 8.56 -9.43
N THR A 42 3.06 9.84 -9.72
CA THR A 42 3.79 10.26 -10.92
C THR A 42 5.18 10.73 -10.49
N PHE A 43 6.19 10.30 -11.24
CA PHE A 43 7.58 10.70 -11.06
C PHE A 43 8.08 11.32 -12.37
N ASP A 44 8.87 12.38 -12.28
CA ASP A 44 9.36 13.06 -13.48
C ASP A 44 10.49 12.30 -14.18
N ASP A 45 11.17 11.40 -13.46
CA ASP A 45 12.29 10.63 -13.99
C ASP A 45 12.43 9.24 -13.33
N VAL A 46 13.36 8.45 -13.87
CA VAL A 46 13.71 7.11 -13.37
C VAL A 46 14.30 7.17 -11.96
N HIS A 47 15.00 8.25 -11.61
CA HIS A 47 15.65 8.38 -10.31
C HIS A 47 14.61 8.49 -9.19
N GLY A 48 13.51 9.21 -9.43
CA GLY A 48 12.34 9.26 -8.54
C GLY A 48 11.72 7.89 -8.32
N VAL A 49 11.54 7.10 -9.40
CA VAL A 49 11.01 5.73 -9.29
C VAL A 49 11.98 4.83 -8.50
N ARG A 50 13.29 4.91 -8.77
CA ARG A 50 14.30 4.11 -8.05
C ARG A 50 14.36 4.46 -6.57
N THR A 51 14.27 5.74 -6.23
CA THR A 51 14.19 6.21 -4.83
C THR A 51 12.93 5.68 -4.15
N PHE A 52 11.80 5.67 -4.86
CA PHE A 52 10.56 5.08 -4.35
C PHE A 52 10.70 3.57 -4.09
N VAL A 53 11.28 2.82 -5.03
CA VAL A 53 11.55 1.37 -4.85
C VAL A 53 12.51 1.11 -3.69
N GLN A 54 13.58 1.90 -3.57
CA GLN A 54 14.52 1.79 -2.46
C GLN A 54 13.81 2.03 -1.12
N ARG A 55 12.95 3.05 -1.02
CA ARG A 55 12.15 3.30 0.18
C ARG A 55 11.18 2.16 0.49
N LEU A 56 10.58 1.54 -0.53
CA LEU A 56 9.75 0.35 -0.36
C LEU A 56 10.54 -0.83 0.22
N ALA A 57 11.80 -0.98 -0.20
CA ALA A 57 12.74 -2.00 0.31
C ALA A 57 13.22 -1.68 1.74
N GLU A 58 13.51 -0.41 2.04
CA GLU A 58 13.92 0.08 3.36
C GLU A 58 12.76 0.14 4.36
N SER A 59 11.53 -0.06 3.89
CA SER A 59 10.35 -0.21 4.75
C SER A 59 10.31 -1.57 5.42
N ASP A 60 11.38 -1.88 6.14
CA ASP A 60 11.44 -3.01 7.04
C ASP A 60 10.37 -2.83 8.13
N ASN A 61 9.64 -3.92 8.38
CA ASN A 61 8.59 -4.02 9.40
C ASN A 61 7.22 -3.47 8.99
N LEU A 62 6.78 -3.77 7.78
CA LEU A 62 5.38 -3.62 7.40
C LEU A 62 4.59 -4.89 7.72
N TRP A 63 3.49 -4.73 8.42
CA TRP A 63 2.48 -5.75 8.63
C TRP A 63 1.25 -5.41 7.81
N CYS A 64 0.84 -6.33 6.95
CA CYS A 64 -0.28 -6.12 6.05
C CYS A 64 -1.44 -7.05 6.36
N ILE A 65 -2.66 -6.62 6.03
CA ILE A 65 -3.87 -7.41 6.08
C ILE A 65 -4.66 -7.20 4.79
N HIS A 66 -5.18 -8.30 4.23
CA HIS A 66 -6.14 -8.23 3.14
C HIS A 66 -7.54 -7.99 3.71
N LEU A 67 -8.24 -6.98 3.23
CA LEU A 67 -9.57 -6.64 3.72
C LEU A 67 -10.68 -7.55 3.16
N ASP A 68 -10.43 -8.27 2.06
CA ASP A 68 -11.42 -9.20 1.50
C ASP A 68 -11.14 -10.67 1.83
N HIS A 69 -9.91 -10.99 2.22
CA HIS A 69 -9.44 -12.37 2.46
C HIS A 69 -8.68 -12.55 3.77
N GLY A 70 -8.43 -11.49 4.54
CA GLY A 70 -7.65 -11.51 5.77
C GLY A 70 -8.44 -11.91 7.01
N ASN A 71 -9.52 -12.69 6.85
CA ASN A 71 -10.39 -13.14 7.94
C ASN A 71 -11.03 -11.98 8.74
N VAL A 72 -11.47 -10.95 8.03
CA VAL A 72 -12.17 -9.78 8.57
C VAL A 72 -13.42 -9.50 7.76
N ASP A 73 -14.40 -8.87 8.39
CA ASP A 73 -15.52 -8.20 7.75
C ASP A 73 -15.30 -6.69 7.86
N VAL A 74 -15.51 -5.96 6.76
CA VAL A 74 -15.27 -4.52 6.71
C VAL A 74 -16.57 -3.80 6.37
N ASP A 75 -17.01 -2.91 7.26
CA ASP A 75 -18.03 -1.92 6.93
C ASP A 75 -17.36 -0.74 6.20
N ARG A 76 -17.54 -0.75 4.88
CA ARG A 76 -16.95 0.21 3.95
C ARG A 76 -17.59 1.60 4.03
N ALA A 77 -18.72 1.75 4.73
CA ALA A 77 -19.34 3.06 4.96
C ALA A 77 -18.75 3.78 6.18
N THR A 78 -18.29 3.02 7.18
CA THR A 78 -17.82 3.54 8.47
C THR A 78 -16.32 3.31 8.72
N GLY A 79 -15.69 2.43 7.94
CA GLY A 79 -14.31 2.00 8.14
C GLY A 79 -14.15 1.01 9.30
N GLU A 80 -15.24 0.48 9.87
CA GLU A 80 -15.13 -0.52 10.93
C GLU A 80 -14.65 -1.87 10.38
N VAL A 81 -13.70 -2.49 11.07
CA VAL A 81 -13.18 -3.82 10.75
C VAL A 81 -13.44 -4.77 11.89
N THR A 82 -14.19 -5.83 11.61
CA THR A 82 -14.54 -6.91 12.53
C THR A 82 -13.78 -8.18 12.18
N PRO A 83 -12.79 -8.59 12.99
CA PRO A 83 -12.12 -9.87 12.80
C PRO A 83 -13.03 -11.07 13.08
N ARG A 84 -12.97 -12.07 12.20
CA ARG A 84 -13.73 -13.33 12.35
C ARG A 84 -13.07 -14.33 13.28
N ASP A 85 -11.84 -14.07 13.71
CA ASP A 85 -11.12 -14.88 14.71
C ASP A 85 -11.47 -14.50 16.16
N GLY A 86 -12.38 -13.54 16.36
CA GLY A 86 -12.76 -13.05 17.69
C GLY A 86 -11.73 -12.13 18.34
N GLY A 87 -10.69 -11.71 17.58
CA GLY A 87 -9.71 -10.74 18.04
C GLY A 87 -10.26 -9.31 18.13
N PRO A 88 -9.45 -8.36 18.63
CA PRO A 88 -9.88 -6.98 18.79
C PRO A 88 -10.27 -6.32 17.47
N LEU A 89 -11.42 -5.63 17.49
CA LEU A 89 -11.91 -4.74 16.44
C LEU A 89 -10.95 -3.57 16.22
N PHE A 90 -11.00 -2.98 15.03
CA PHE A 90 -10.31 -1.73 14.74
C PHE A 90 -11.07 -0.92 13.69
N ASN A 91 -10.82 0.38 13.66
CA ASN A 91 -11.30 1.22 12.56
C ASN A 91 -10.14 1.56 11.63
N LEU A 92 -10.42 1.56 10.34
CA LEU A 92 -9.46 1.94 9.30
C LEU A 92 -8.94 3.37 9.47
N HIS A 93 -9.77 4.28 10.02
CA HIS A 93 -9.41 5.65 10.32
C HIS A 93 -8.42 5.79 11.48
N ASP A 94 -8.33 4.79 12.35
CA ASP A 94 -7.44 4.79 13.52
C ASP A 94 -6.02 4.30 13.16
N LEU A 95 -5.85 3.71 11.97
CA LEU A 95 -4.56 3.26 11.48
C LEU A 95 -3.75 4.47 11.00
N HIS A 96 -2.70 4.82 11.75
CA HIS A 96 -2.01 6.11 11.60
C HIS A 96 -1.38 6.24 10.20
N PRO A 97 -1.45 7.40 9.51
CA PRO A 97 -0.95 7.57 8.14
C PRO A 97 0.51 7.17 7.93
N ASP A 98 1.36 7.35 8.93
CA ASP A 98 2.79 6.95 8.92
C ASP A 98 3.01 5.44 8.91
N GLU A 99 1.94 4.69 9.16
CA GLU A 99 1.96 3.24 9.16
C GLU A 99 1.76 2.69 7.74
N TRP A 100 1.29 3.50 6.79
CA TRP A 100 0.93 3.04 5.46
C TRP A 100 2.15 2.87 4.57
N SER A 101 2.45 1.59 4.27
CA SER A 101 3.39 1.09 3.26
C SER A 101 4.38 2.13 2.67
N GLY A 102 5.40 2.49 3.46
CA GLY A 102 6.69 2.98 2.97
C GLY A 102 6.76 4.43 2.52
N ALA A 103 5.97 5.28 3.13
CA ALA A 103 5.96 6.69 2.85
C ALA A 103 6.77 7.38 3.97
N SER A 104 7.98 7.87 3.66
CA SER A 104 8.83 8.65 4.59
C SER A 104 8.14 9.98 4.97
N GLU A 105 8.78 10.93 5.64
CA GLU A 105 8.19 12.28 5.87
C GLU A 105 7.73 13.02 4.59
N GLU A 106 8.07 12.50 3.40
CA GLU A 106 7.63 12.95 2.08
C GLU A 106 6.54 12.04 1.48
N ALA A 107 5.93 11.21 2.33
CA ALA A 107 4.79 10.38 2.04
C ALA A 107 3.72 11.20 1.34
N PRO A 108 3.10 10.65 0.29
CA PRO A 108 1.89 11.26 -0.24
C PRO A 108 0.91 11.41 0.91
N ARG A 109 0.43 12.64 1.10
CA ARG A 109 -0.56 13.03 2.12
C ARG A 109 -1.60 11.92 2.29
N ALA A 110 -1.95 11.64 3.55
CA ALA A 110 -2.94 10.66 4.02
C ALA A 110 -3.88 10.18 2.91
N LEU A 111 -3.92 8.87 2.68
CA LEU A 111 -4.89 8.23 1.78
C LEU A 111 -6.26 8.86 2.04
N SER A 112 -6.88 9.38 0.97
CA SER A 112 -8.18 10.01 1.10
C SER A 112 -9.15 9.01 1.72
N SER A 113 -10.07 9.48 2.55
CA SER A 113 -11.09 8.61 3.19
C SER A 113 -11.77 7.70 2.15
N ALA A 114 -12.01 8.21 0.94
CA ALA A 114 -12.55 7.42 -0.17
C ALA A 114 -11.63 6.26 -0.60
N ALA A 115 -10.33 6.51 -0.77
CA ALA A 115 -9.37 5.47 -1.16
C ALA A 115 -9.15 4.42 -0.06
N LEU A 116 -9.24 4.83 1.21
CA LEU A 116 -9.20 3.91 2.34
C LEU A 116 -10.43 2.99 2.35
N MET A 117 -11.62 3.56 2.14
CA MET A 117 -12.85 2.79 2.09
C MET A 117 -12.87 1.77 0.95
N THR A 118 -12.11 1.96 -0.14
CA THR A 118 -12.07 1.01 -1.27
C THR A 118 -10.84 0.11 -1.30
N ALA A 119 -9.95 0.16 -0.29
CA ALA A 119 -8.71 -0.60 -0.28
C ALA A 119 -8.94 -2.12 -0.14
N HIS A 120 -8.25 -2.97 -0.90
CA HIS A 120 -8.29 -4.43 -0.66
C HIS A 120 -7.21 -4.91 0.31
N GLN A 121 -6.23 -4.06 0.61
CA GLN A 121 -5.15 -4.34 1.54
C GLN A 121 -4.74 -3.07 2.27
N ILE A 122 -4.38 -3.22 3.53
CA ILE A 122 -3.74 -2.17 4.32
C ILE A 122 -2.45 -2.73 4.92
N CYS A 123 -1.44 -1.88 5.03
CA CYS A 123 -0.18 -2.21 5.69
C CYS A 123 0.10 -1.16 6.77
N ILE A 124 0.60 -1.60 7.92
CA ILE A 124 1.04 -0.75 9.01
C ILE A 124 2.53 -0.95 9.32
N LYS A 125 3.27 0.13 9.59
CA LYS A 125 4.69 0.09 9.95
C LYS A 125 4.82 -0.20 11.44
N SER A 126 5.17 -1.43 11.78
CA SER A 126 5.29 -1.89 13.15
C SER A 126 6.36 -2.97 13.30
N LYS A 127 7.23 -2.83 14.32
CA LYS A 127 8.25 -3.83 14.66
C LYS A 127 7.66 -5.15 15.16
N SER A 128 6.41 -5.14 15.64
CA SER A 128 5.67 -6.30 16.14
C SER A 128 4.38 -6.52 15.37
N ARG A 129 3.82 -7.74 15.43
CA ARG A 129 2.48 -8.01 14.88
C ARG A 129 1.47 -7.02 15.47
N PRO A 130 0.56 -6.45 14.66
CA PRO A 130 -0.46 -5.54 15.17
C PRO A 130 -1.34 -6.22 16.22
N PRO A 131 -1.83 -5.49 17.23
CA PRO A 131 -2.62 -6.06 18.31
C PRO A 131 -4.07 -6.38 17.92
N TYR A 132 -4.43 -6.23 16.65
CA TYR A 132 -5.77 -6.47 16.12
C TYR A 132 -5.96 -7.92 15.68
N GLY A 133 -7.21 -8.35 15.63
CA GLY A 133 -7.56 -9.63 15.00
C GLY A 133 -7.34 -9.61 13.49
N GLY A 134 -7.50 -10.78 12.87
CA GLY A 134 -7.32 -10.97 11.44
C GLY A 134 -5.95 -11.51 11.05
N LEU A 135 -5.83 -11.90 9.78
CA LEU A 135 -4.66 -12.55 9.21
C LEU A 135 -3.62 -11.52 8.75
N TRP A 136 -3.03 -10.84 9.73
CA TRP A 136 -1.89 -9.98 9.50
C TRP A 136 -0.65 -10.80 9.12
N PHE A 137 0.05 -10.38 8.08
CA PHE A 137 1.29 -10.98 7.62
C PHE A 137 2.38 -9.93 7.52
N LYS A 138 3.62 -10.32 7.81
CA LYS A 138 4.77 -9.44 7.62
C LYS A 138 5.08 -9.41 6.13
N ARG A 139 5.16 -8.21 5.55
CA ARG A 139 5.68 -8.02 4.19
C ARG A 139 7.18 -8.30 4.22
N VAL A 140 7.60 -9.29 3.43
CA VAL A 140 8.99 -9.73 3.25
C VAL A 140 9.59 -9.14 1.99
#